data_AF-A0AAJ6VW46-F1
#
_entry.id   AF-A0AAJ6VW46-F1
#
_cell.length_a   1.000
_cell.length_b   1.000
_cell.length_c   1.000
_cell.angle_alpha   90.00
_cell.angle_beta   90.00
_cell.angle_gamma   90.00
#
_symmetry.space_group_name_H-M   'P 1'
#
loop_
_entity.id
_entity.type
_entity.pdbx_description
1 polymer ?
#
loop_
_entity_poly.entity_id
_entity_poly.type
_entity_poly.pdbx_seq_one_letter_code
_entity_poly.pdbx_strand_id
1 'polypeptide(L)'
;MAEKTPLLATRLARSVSADFAEMALADISEGKTALDERCDFLLTKLDAFIQIISIVGNNTEFLSMNLPKVEAARESLKEVYAQIDQLDALVSEVKSSVQSMEQKVEEAEKQFTTSYQMKFFKVLQSALGAQGDNSNQYRRQIRFEPPEIFKTEDFFPKERSQNECHPR
;
A
#
# COMPACT_ATOMS: atom_id res chain seq x y z
N MET A 1 -104.10 13.91 4.42
CA MET A 1 -102.69 13.52 4.21
C MET A 1 -101.70 14.52 4.84
N ALA A 2 -101.94 15.03 6.06
CA ALA A 2 -101.16 16.14 6.64
C ALA A 2 -100.47 15.83 7.99
N GLU A 3 -100.61 14.60 8.52
CA GLU A 3 -100.19 14.29 9.90
C GLU A 3 -98.81 13.60 10.00
N LYS A 4 -98.25 13.12 8.89
CA LYS A 4 -96.98 12.36 8.87
C LYS A 4 -95.71 13.22 8.92
N THR A 5 -95.77 14.45 8.41
CA THR A 5 -94.64 15.39 8.35
C THR A 5 -94.08 15.83 9.72
N PRO A 6 -94.88 16.17 10.74
CA PRO A 6 -94.33 16.55 12.06
C PRO A 6 -93.67 15.36 12.79
N LEU A 7 -94.12 14.13 12.51
CA LEU A 7 -93.60 12.91 13.14
C LEU A 7 -92.24 12.49 12.56
N LEU A 8 -91.99 12.78 11.27
CA LEU A 8 -90.67 12.58 10.65
C LEU A 8 -89.67 13.64 11.10
N ALA A 9 -90.08 14.91 11.15
CA ALA A 9 -89.23 16.01 11.61
C ALA A 9 -88.75 15.82 13.06
N THR A 10 -89.64 15.37 13.95
CA THR A 10 -89.29 15.09 15.36
C THR A 10 -88.38 13.87 15.51
N ARG A 11 -88.52 12.85 14.67
CA ARG A 11 -87.61 11.70 14.64
C ARG A 11 -86.22 12.07 14.15
N LEU A 12 -86.13 12.85 13.08
CA LEU A 12 -84.86 13.35 12.56
C LEU A 12 -84.18 14.25 13.60
N ALA A 13 -84.91 15.19 14.20
CA ALA A 13 -84.37 16.05 15.25
C ALA A 13 -83.83 15.22 16.43
N ARG A 14 -84.57 14.19 16.86
CA ARG A 14 -84.11 13.29 17.93
C ARG A 14 -82.87 12.49 17.55
N SER A 15 -82.80 11.97 16.33
CA SER A 15 -81.61 11.23 15.84
C SER A 15 -80.40 12.15 15.75
N VAL A 16 -80.53 13.30 15.11
CA VAL A 16 -79.43 14.27 14.96
C VAL A 16 -78.97 14.78 16.32
N SER A 17 -79.89 15.05 17.25
CA SER A 17 -79.52 15.45 18.62
C SER A 17 -78.84 14.33 19.40
N ALA A 18 -79.20 13.07 19.16
CA ALA A 18 -78.53 11.92 19.78
C ALA A 18 -77.12 11.73 19.22
N ASP A 19 -76.96 11.76 17.90
CA ASP A 19 -75.65 11.61 17.24
C ASP A 19 -74.73 12.79 17.61
N PHE A 20 -75.27 14.01 17.69
CA PHE A 20 -74.51 15.18 18.14
C PHE A 20 -74.12 15.10 19.61
N ALA A 21 -74.99 14.61 20.49
CA ALA A 21 -74.67 14.37 21.89
C ALA A 21 -73.59 13.30 22.03
N GLU A 22 -73.66 12.22 21.25
CA GLU A 22 -72.64 11.17 21.21
C GLU A 22 -71.29 11.73 20.76
N MET A 23 -71.25 12.52 19.70
CA MET A 23 -70.02 13.14 19.21
C MET A 23 -69.47 14.20 20.18
N ALA A 24 -70.34 14.98 20.84
CA ALA A 24 -69.93 16.00 21.81
C ALA A 24 -69.43 15.39 23.13
N LEU A 25 -69.87 14.19 23.46
CA LEU A 25 -69.43 13.42 24.64
C LEU A 25 -68.33 12.40 24.30
N ALA A 26 -68.00 12.22 23.02
CA ALA A 26 -66.98 11.29 22.58
C ALA A 26 -65.64 11.72 23.17
N ASP A 27 -65.02 10.81 23.92
CA ASP A 27 -63.73 11.06 24.52
C ASP A 27 -62.62 10.86 23.47
N ILE A 28 -62.01 11.97 23.05
CA ILE A 28 -60.90 11.99 22.08
C ILE A 28 -59.55 11.93 22.84
N SER A 29 -59.56 11.90 24.18
CA SER A 29 -58.33 11.96 25.00
C SER A 29 -57.35 10.85 24.64
N GLU A 30 -57.81 9.61 24.45
CA GLU A 30 -56.97 8.47 24.08
C GLU A 30 -56.33 8.64 22.69
N GLY A 31 -57.11 9.12 21.71
CA GLY A 31 -56.59 9.40 20.37
C GLY A 31 -55.56 10.53 20.38
N LYS A 32 -55.78 11.54 21.23
CA LYS A 32 -54.85 12.64 21.44
C LYS A 32 -53.55 12.15 22.10
N THR A 33 -53.63 11.37 23.17
CA THR A 33 -52.43 10.86 23.85
C THR A 33 -51.62 9.94 22.95
N ALA A 34 -52.28 9.06 22.19
CA ALA A 34 -51.60 8.21 21.21
C ALA A 34 -50.92 9.01 20.09
N LEU A 35 -51.50 10.15 19.69
CA LEU A 35 -50.88 11.06 18.73
C LEU A 35 -49.68 11.78 19.35
N ASP A 36 -49.82 12.31 20.56
CA ASP A 36 -48.76 13.01 21.29
C ASP A 36 -47.55 12.08 21.50
N GLU A 37 -47.77 10.83 21.93
CA GLU A 37 -46.71 9.82 22.08
C GLU A 37 -45.98 9.51 20.75
N ARG A 38 -46.72 9.45 19.64
CA ARG A 38 -46.11 9.24 18.32
C ARG A 38 -45.31 10.45 17.87
N CYS A 39 -45.78 11.65 18.14
CA CYS A 39 -45.04 12.88 17.86
C CYS A 39 -43.73 12.93 18.65
N ASP A 40 -43.77 12.66 19.97
CA ASP A 40 -42.58 12.64 20.82
C ASP A 40 -41.56 11.59 20.37
N PHE A 41 -42.04 10.40 19.99
CA PHE A 41 -41.19 9.36 19.41
C PHE A 41 -40.52 9.83 18.12
N LEU A 42 -41.26 10.44 17.20
CA LEU A 42 -40.72 10.93 15.94
C LEU A 42 -39.73 12.09 16.15
N LEU A 43 -40.00 13.00 17.09
CA LEU A 43 -39.08 14.07 17.46
C LEU A 43 -37.76 13.50 18.00
N THR A 44 -37.83 12.49 18.86
CA THR A 44 -36.64 11.79 19.38
C THR A 44 -35.84 11.10 18.26
N LYS A 45 -36.53 10.51 17.27
CA LYS A 45 -35.86 9.91 16.11
C LYS A 45 -35.20 10.96 15.22
N LEU A 46 -35.84 12.11 15.04
CA LEU A 46 -35.29 13.20 14.25
C LEU A 46 -34.02 13.78 14.91
N ASP A 47 -34.02 13.95 16.23
CA ASP A 47 -32.82 14.37 16.97
C ASP A 47 -31.66 13.37 16.82
N ALA A 48 -31.96 12.06 16.86
CA ALA A 48 -30.96 11.04 16.61
C ALA A 48 -30.40 11.10 15.17
N PHE A 49 -31.26 11.36 14.17
CA PHE A 49 -30.79 11.54 12.80
C PHE A 49 -29.91 12.78 12.62
N ILE A 50 -30.25 13.90 13.27
CA ILE A 50 -29.41 15.10 13.25
C ILE A 50 -28.02 14.81 13.84
N GLN A 51 -27.96 14.07 14.94
CA GLN A 51 -26.69 13.65 15.54
C GLN A 51 -25.86 12.78 14.58
N ILE A 52 -26.48 11.81 13.92
CA ILE A 52 -25.80 10.94 12.94
C ILE A 52 -25.28 11.78 11.76
N ILE A 53 -26.10 12.69 11.23
CA ILE A 53 -25.69 13.58 10.13
C ILE A 53 -24.48 14.43 10.54
N SER A 54 -24.47 14.97 11.75
CA SER A 54 -23.34 15.74 12.26
C SER A 54 -22.07 14.89 12.34
N ILE A 55 -22.16 13.67 12.87
CA ILE A 55 -21.01 12.75 12.96
C ILE A 55 -20.48 12.41 11.56
N VAL A 56 -21.37 12.06 10.62
CA VAL A 56 -20.98 11.73 9.24
C VAL A 56 -20.35 12.94 8.54
N GLY A 57 -20.91 14.14 8.74
CA GLY A 57 -20.34 15.39 8.21
C GLY A 57 -18.92 15.63 8.70
N ASN A 58 -18.71 15.57 10.02
CA ASN A 58 -17.39 15.74 10.64
C ASN A 58 -16.37 14.68 10.16
N ASN A 59 -16.80 13.42 10.05
CA ASN A 59 -15.94 12.35 9.55
C ASN A 59 -15.58 12.55 8.07
N THR A 60 -16.50 13.06 7.26
CA THR A 60 -16.25 13.35 5.84
C THR A 60 -15.20 14.45 5.69
N GLU A 61 -15.28 15.51 6.48
CA GLU A 61 -14.27 16.57 6.50
C GLU A 61 -12.91 16.07 7.04
N PHE A 62 -12.92 15.27 8.10
CA PHE A 62 -11.72 14.64 8.61
C PHE A 62 -11.04 13.76 7.55
N LEU A 63 -11.82 12.94 6.83
CA LEU A 63 -11.32 12.09 5.77
C LEU A 63 -10.81 12.92 4.59
N SER A 64 -11.53 13.96 4.15
CA SER A 64 -11.07 14.79 3.02
C SER A 64 -9.72 15.47 3.30
N MET A 65 -9.45 15.85 4.55
CA MET A 65 -8.17 16.42 4.95
C MET A 65 -7.04 15.41 5.12
N ASN A 66 -7.34 14.19 5.56
CA ASN A 66 -6.31 13.21 5.94
C ASN A 66 -6.06 12.14 4.88
N LEU A 67 -7.04 11.79 4.06
CA LEU A 67 -6.88 10.77 3.02
C LEU A 67 -5.77 11.14 2.02
N PRO A 68 -5.66 12.40 1.54
CA PRO A 68 -4.54 12.79 0.67
C PRO A 68 -3.18 12.70 1.37
N LYS A 69 -3.12 12.94 2.68
CA LYS A 69 -1.87 12.81 3.46
C LYS A 69 -1.44 11.35 3.59
N VAL A 70 -2.40 10.45 3.82
CA VAL A 70 -2.15 9.00 3.84
C VAL A 70 -1.72 8.51 2.47
N GLU A 71 -2.34 9.00 1.40
CA GLU A 71 -1.94 8.67 0.04
C GLU A 71 -0.53 9.18 -0.29
N ALA A 72 -0.18 10.41 0.11
CA ALA A 72 1.17 10.93 -0.03
C ALA A 72 2.20 10.11 0.77
N ALA A 73 1.88 9.72 2.01
CA ALA A 73 2.74 8.87 2.82
C ALA A 73 2.91 7.47 2.22
N ARG A 74 1.86 6.93 1.60
CA ARG A 74 1.92 5.67 0.84
C ARG A 74 2.85 5.82 -0.36
N GLU A 75 2.79 6.93 -1.09
CA GLU A 75 3.65 7.15 -2.25
C GLU A 75 5.11 7.29 -1.84
N SER A 76 5.41 8.06 -0.79
CA SER A 76 6.77 8.14 -0.25
C SER A 76 7.29 6.78 0.23
N LEU A 77 6.42 5.92 0.76
CA LEU A 77 6.82 4.58 1.19
C LEU A 77 7.20 3.69 0.00
N LYS A 78 6.57 3.87 -1.17
CA LYS A 78 6.97 3.15 -2.39
C LYS A 78 8.38 3.51 -2.83
N GLU A 79 8.78 4.77 -2.69
CA GLU A 79 10.15 5.20 -3.00
C GLU A 79 11.17 4.49 -2.11
N VAL A 80 10.87 4.37 -0.81
CA VAL A 80 11.72 3.61 0.14
C VAL A 80 11.79 2.13 -0.26
N TYR A 81 10.67 1.50 -0.62
CA TYR A 81 10.70 0.11 -1.10
C TYR A 81 11.52 -0.05 -2.38
N ALA A 82 11.44 0.90 -3.31
CA ALA A 82 12.27 0.87 -4.51
C ALA A 82 13.77 0.99 -4.19
N GLN A 83 14.15 1.78 -3.19
CA GLN A 83 15.54 1.85 -2.71
C GLN A 83 16.00 0.54 -2.06
N ILE A 84 15.10 -0.14 -1.34
CA ILE A 84 15.38 -1.47 -0.78
C ILE A 84 15.61 -2.49 -1.90
N ASP A 85 14.76 -2.50 -2.93
CA ASP A 85 14.91 -3.39 -4.08
C ASP A 85 16.25 -3.14 -4.83
N GLN A 86 16.66 -1.87 -4.99
CA GLN A 86 17.95 -1.50 -5.56
C GLN A 86 19.13 -2.00 -4.71
N LEU A 87 19.01 -1.93 -3.38
CA LEU A 87 20.01 -2.44 -2.47
C LEU A 87 20.15 -3.96 -2.57
N ASP A 88 19.03 -4.69 -2.61
CA ASP A 88 19.03 -6.14 -2.78
C ASP A 88 19.67 -6.56 -4.11
N ALA A 89 19.37 -5.83 -5.19
CA ALA A 89 19.99 -6.06 -6.50
C ALA A 89 21.51 -5.84 -6.44
N LEU A 90 21.96 -4.74 -5.81
CA LEU A 90 23.39 -4.47 -5.62
C LEU A 90 24.07 -5.59 -4.83
N VAL A 91 23.49 -6.02 -3.71
CA VAL A 91 24.04 -7.10 -2.87
C VAL A 91 24.15 -8.41 -3.65
N SER A 92 23.14 -8.72 -4.47
CA SER A 92 23.18 -9.89 -5.35
C SER A 92 24.34 -9.82 -6.36
N GLU A 93 24.55 -8.66 -6.99
CA GLU A 93 25.65 -8.46 -7.94
C GLU A 93 27.02 -8.52 -7.26
N VAL A 94 27.17 -7.89 -6.09
CA VAL A 94 28.40 -7.98 -5.27
C VAL A 94 28.76 -9.44 -5.00
N LYS A 95 27.76 -10.23 -4.58
CA LYS A 95 27.95 -11.66 -4.30
C LYS A 95 28.42 -12.42 -5.55
N SER A 96 27.81 -12.17 -6.71
CA SER A 96 28.21 -12.77 -7.98
C SER A 96 29.65 -12.39 -8.37
N SER A 97 30.00 -11.11 -8.25
CA SER A 97 31.34 -10.60 -8.57
C SER A 97 32.42 -11.21 -7.66
N VAL A 98 32.16 -11.33 -6.36
CA VAL A 98 33.07 -11.98 -5.40
C VAL A 98 33.25 -13.45 -5.73
N GLN A 99 32.16 -14.19 -6.02
CA GLN A 99 32.26 -15.61 -6.41
C GLN A 99 33.08 -15.80 -7.69
N SER A 100 32.87 -14.94 -8.70
CA SER A 100 33.66 -14.96 -9.94
C SER A 100 35.14 -14.67 -9.69
N MET A 101 35.44 -13.72 -8.80
CA MET A 101 36.80 -13.41 -8.40
C MET A 101 37.46 -14.58 -7.65
N GLU A 102 36.76 -15.20 -6.71
CA GLU A 102 37.23 -16.40 -5.98
C GLU A 102 37.55 -17.55 -6.94
N GLN A 103 36.68 -17.82 -7.91
CA GLN A 103 36.91 -18.85 -8.94
C GLN A 103 38.16 -18.56 -9.77
N LYS A 104 38.35 -17.32 -10.24
CA LYS A 104 39.54 -16.92 -11.01
C LYS A 104 40.83 -17.05 -10.19
N VAL A 105 40.78 -16.74 -8.89
CA VAL A 105 41.92 -16.93 -7.98
C VAL A 105 42.23 -18.41 -7.82
N GLU A 106 41.22 -19.25 -7.57
CA GLU A 106 41.40 -20.70 -7.45
C GLU A 106 41.99 -21.32 -8.74
N GLU A 107 41.52 -20.88 -9.91
CA GLU A 107 42.09 -21.28 -11.19
C GLU A 107 43.55 -20.84 -11.35
N ALA A 108 43.88 -19.61 -10.98
CA ALA A 108 45.25 -19.08 -11.04
C ALA A 108 46.18 -19.86 -10.09
N GLU A 109 45.72 -20.19 -8.88
CA GLU A 109 46.48 -21.01 -7.92
C GLU A 109 46.71 -22.43 -8.42
N LYS A 110 45.69 -23.09 -9.00
CA LYS A 110 45.82 -24.42 -9.63
C LYS A 110 46.81 -24.41 -10.79
N GLN A 111 46.77 -23.38 -11.63
CA GLN A 111 47.70 -23.24 -12.75
C GLN A 111 49.13 -22.94 -12.27
N PHE A 112 49.29 -22.09 -11.25
CA PHE A 112 50.59 -21.77 -10.69
C PHE A 112 51.26 -22.97 -10.01
N THR A 113 50.52 -23.71 -9.17
CA THR A 113 51.00 -24.94 -8.51
C THR A 113 51.42 -26.00 -9.53
N THR A 114 50.61 -26.25 -10.57
CA THR A 114 50.95 -27.16 -11.67
C THR A 114 52.20 -26.72 -12.42
N SER A 115 52.32 -25.41 -12.71
CA SER A 115 53.49 -24.86 -13.42
C SER A 115 54.78 -24.96 -12.60
N TYR A 116 54.70 -24.81 -11.28
CA TYR A 116 55.84 -24.93 -10.38
C TYR A 116 56.32 -26.38 -10.31
N GLN A 117 55.42 -27.34 -10.09
CA GLN A 117 55.76 -28.76 -10.10
C GLN A 117 56.45 -29.19 -11.40
N MET A 118 55.95 -28.73 -12.56
CA MET A 118 56.56 -28.98 -13.86
C MET A 118 57.94 -28.32 -14.03
N LYS A 119 58.17 -27.14 -13.46
CA LYS A 119 59.48 -26.48 -13.46
C LYS A 119 60.50 -27.22 -12.60
N PHE A 120 60.11 -27.69 -11.41
CA PHE A 120 61.00 -28.48 -10.54
C PHE A 120 61.39 -29.81 -11.17
N PHE A 121 60.43 -30.51 -11.79
CA PHE A 121 60.72 -31.74 -12.54
C PHE A 121 61.68 -31.50 -13.70
N LYS A 122 61.53 -30.39 -14.45
CA LYS A 122 62.47 -30.04 -15.53
C LYS A 122 63.87 -29.69 -15.02
N VAL A 123 63.99 -28.96 -13.90
CA VAL A 123 65.31 -28.65 -13.32
C VAL A 123 66.00 -29.93 -12.84
N LEU A 124 65.25 -30.86 -12.23
CA LEU A 124 65.77 -32.19 -11.86
C LEU A 124 66.18 -33.01 -13.09
N GLN A 125 65.40 -33.00 -14.18
CA GLN A 125 65.74 -33.68 -15.43
C GLN A 125 66.97 -33.08 -16.11
N SER A 126 67.11 -31.75 -16.11
CA SER A 126 68.30 -31.08 -16.65
C SER A 126 69.55 -31.31 -15.81
N ALA A 127 69.42 -31.43 -14.48
CA ALA A 127 70.52 -31.76 -13.58
C ALA A 127 71.00 -33.23 -13.70
N LEU A 128 70.14 -34.12 -14.22
CA LEU A 128 70.44 -35.54 -14.46
C LEU A 128 70.91 -35.85 -15.90
N GLY A 129 71.24 -34.83 -16.71
CA GLY A 129 72.02 -35.01 -17.94
C GLY A 129 71.24 -35.33 -19.22
N ALA A 130 69.95 -35.00 -19.31
CA ALA A 130 69.21 -35.11 -20.56
C ALA A 130 69.28 -33.79 -21.35
N GLN A 131 70.17 -33.73 -22.34
CA GLN A 131 70.31 -32.62 -23.28
C GLN A 131 69.18 -32.69 -24.31
N GLY A 132 68.19 -31.82 -24.18
CA GLY A 132 67.05 -31.71 -25.12
C GLY A 132 66.85 -30.26 -25.52
N ASP A 133 67.31 -29.92 -26.72
CA ASP A 133 67.13 -28.63 -27.37
C ASP A 133 65.63 -28.39 -27.66
N ASN A 134 65.05 -27.33 -27.09
CA ASN A 134 63.81 -26.73 -27.58
C ASN A 134 63.57 -25.38 -26.88
N SER A 135 64.29 -24.38 -27.35
CA SER A 135 63.99 -22.98 -27.08
C SER A 135 62.83 -22.54 -27.98
N ASN A 136 61.60 -22.37 -27.44
CA ASN A 136 60.67 -21.28 -27.79
C ASN A 136 59.20 -21.39 -27.34
N GLN A 137 58.70 -22.51 -26.81
CA GLN A 137 57.24 -22.72 -26.82
C GLN A 137 56.41 -22.27 -25.59
N TYR A 138 56.98 -21.67 -24.53
CA TYR A 138 56.22 -21.51 -23.27
C TYR A 138 56.25 -20.14 -22.59
N ARG A 139 56.47 -19.05 -23.34
CA ARG A 139 55.95 -17.74 -22.88
C ARG A 139 54.47 -17.62 -23.22
N ARG A 140 53.63 -18.53 -22.69
CA ARG A 140 52.24 -18.14 -22.42
C ARG A 140 52.32 -17.18 -21.25
N GLN A 141 52.56 -15.90 -21.55
CA GLN A 141 52.38 -14.83 -20.59
C GLN A 141 50.94 -14.93 -20.13
N ILE A 142 50.76 -15.37 -18.88
CA ILE A 142 49.47 -15.32 -18.20
C ILE A 142 49.13 -13.82 -18.16
N ARG A 143 48.29 -13.39 -19.09
CA ARG A 143 47.86 -12.00 -19.18
C ARG A 143 46.75 -11.85 -18.14
N PHE A 144 47.08 -11.20 -17.04
CA PHE A 144 46.09 -10.82 -16.05
C PHE A 144 45.07 -9.89 -16.70
N GLU A 145 43.80 -10.30 -16.67
CA GLU A 145 42.67 -9.46 -17.05
C GLU A 145 41.88 -9.17 -15.78
N PRO A 146 41.79 -7.89 -15.36
CA PRO A 146 41.05 -7.52 -14.17
C PRO A 146 39.60 -8.02 -14.26
N PRO A 147 39.03 -8.59 -13.17
CA PRO A 147 37.60 -8.88 -13.14
C PRO A 147 36.81 -7.58 -13.30
N GLU A 148 35.75 -7.62 -14.11
CA GLU A 148 34.79 -6.53 -14.16
C GLU A 148 34.03 -6.50 -12.82
N ILE A 149 34.24 -5.43 -12.06
CA ILE A 149 33.58 -5.20 -10.78
C ILE A 149 32.34 -4.35 -10.99
N PHE A 150 31.31 -4.63 -10.21
CA PHE A 150 30.06 -3.89 -10.21
C PHE A 150 30.32 -2.41 -9.86
N LYS A 151 29.48 -1.52 -10.42
CA LYS A 151 29.50 -0.09 -10.12
C LYS A 151 28.25 0.27 -9.33
N THR A 152 28.45 0.93 -8.20
CA THR A 152 27.32 1.37 -7.36
C THR A 152 26.44 2.39 -8.09
N GLU A 153 27.01 3.14 -9.02
CA GLU A 153 26.29 4.13 -9.84
C GLU A 153 25.22 3.51 -10.75
N ASP A 154 25.33 2.23 -11.09
CA ASP A 154 24.36 1.52 -11.92
C ASP A 154 23.07 1.19 -11.14
N PHE A 155 23.15 1.16 -9.80
CA PHE A 155 22.03 0.86 -8.90
C PHE A 155 21.50 2.11 -8.20
N PHE A 156 22.39 3.04 -7.84
CA PHE A 156 22.07 4.32 -7.20
C PHE A 156 22.62 5.47 -8.06
N PRO A 157 21.91 5.87 -9.13
CA PRO A 157 22.34 7.00 -9.95
C PRO A 157 22.37 8.26 -9.09
N LYS A 158 23.50 8.99 -9.11
CA LYS A 158 23.65 10.26 -8.41
C LYS A 158 22.50 11.17 -8.83
N GLU A 159 21.68 11.59 -7.87
CA GLU A 159 20.63 12.56 -8.11
C GLU A 159 21.21 13.76 -8.88
N ARG A 160 20.57 14.13 -9.99
CA ARG A 160 20.86 15.37 -10.70
C ARG A 160 20.70 16.49 -9.67
N SER A 161 21.81 17.11 -9.28
CA SER A 161 21.84 18.30 -8.44
C SER A 161 21.14 19.45 -9.15
N GLN A 162 19.82 19.53 -9.02
CA GLN A 162 19.04 20.75 -9.27
C GLN A 162 18.96 21.54 -7.97
N ASN A 163 20.11 22.05 -7.53
CA ASN A 163 20.18 23.16 -6.58
C ASN A 163 21.02 24.25 -7.23
N GLU A 164 20.51 24.86 -8.29
CA GLU A 164 20.92 26.21 -8.68
C GLU A 164 20.43 27.17 -7.60
N CYS A 165 21.35 27.48 -6.69
CA CYS A 165 21.24 28.57 -5.74
C CYS A 165 20.98 29.88 -6.50
N HIS A 166 19.78 30.43 -6.36
CA HIS A 166 19.47 31.79 -6.81
C HIS A 166 20.15 32.80 -5.87
N PRO A 167 20.99 33.72 -6.37
CA PRO A 167 21.58 34.76 -5.54
C PRO A 167 20.52 35.83 -5.21
N ARG A 168 20.48 36.28 -3.95
CA ARG A 168 19.95 37.58 -3.57
C ARG A 168 20.94 38.27 -2.65
#